data_AF-A0AAV6X1I4-F1
#
_entry.id   AF-A0AAV6X1I4-F1
#
_cell.length_a   1.000
_cell.length_b   1.000
_cell.length_c   1.000
_cell.angle_alpha   90.00
_cell.angle_beta   90.00
_cell.angle_gamma   90.00
#
_symmetry.space_group_name_H-M   'P 1'
#
loop_
_entity.id
_entity.type
_entity.pdbx_description
1 polymer ?
#
loop_
_entity_poly.entity_id
_entity_poly.type
_entity_poly.pdbx_seq_one_letter_code
_entity_poly.pdbx_strand_id
1 'polypeptide(L)'
;MAAALVDFARAHTVEPKPEKVEKFQIFPGEGNSRIASRVGCNAVPRSEGYDVQGRSIGYIFLGSSPAGIFCLSDIYRTRAKEAMKELKSMGIKTVMPTGDSHAAAEHAQAQLVGVLGVVHAELLPEDKERIIKELQKEKLTTMIGDGVNDAPALATADLGISMGVSASALAMETADFVLMSNDIQRIPKALRIAKKVRRKIIENVMSGRAC
;
A
#
# COMPACT_ATOMS: atom_id res chain seq x y z
N MET A 1 -6.84 7.34 5.43
CA MET A 1 -8.25 7.64 5.82
C MET A 1 -8.58 9.13 5.80
N ALA A 2 -8.01 9.96 6.70
CA ALA A 2 -8.38 11.39 6.80
C ALA A 2 -8.17 12.17 5.49
N ALA A 3 -7.02 12.01 4.82
CA ALA A 3 -6.74 12.64 3.54
C ALA A 3 -7.77 12.25 2.45
N ALA A 4 -8.11 10.97 2.35
CA ALA A 4 -9.08 10.48 1.37
C ALA A 4 -10.50 11.05 1.58
N LEU A 5 -10.91 11.29 2.84
CA LEU A 5 -12.18 11.97 3.14
C LEU A 5 -12.16 13.44 2.72
N VAL A 6 -11.05 14.13 2.95
CA VAL A 6 -10.84 15.53 2.54
C VAL A 6 -10.88 15.66 1.02
N ASP A 7 -10.21 14.75 0.31
CA ASP A 7 -10.19 14.73 -1.15
C ASP A 7 -11.59 14.42 -1.72
N PHE A 8 -12.31 13.46 -1.13
CA PHE A 8 -13.68 13.15 -1.50
C PHE A 8 -14.62 14.36 -1.32
N ALA A 9 -14.50 15.08 -0.19
CA ALA A 9 -15.28 16.28 0.07
C ALA A 9 -15.03 17.35 -1.01
N ARG A 10 -13.77 17.62 -1.33
CA ARG A 10 -13.39 18.59 -2.37
C ARG A 10 -13.92 18.20 -3.75
N ALA A 11 -13.87 16.92 -4.10
CA ALA A 11 -14.41 16.40 -5.36
C ALA A 11 -15.94 16.58 -5.47
N HIS A 12 -16.65 16.65 -4.34
CA HIS A 12 -18.09 16.89 -4.27
C HIS A 12 -18.45 18.33 -3.92
N THR A 13 -17.55 19.29 -4.16
CA THR A 13 -17.76 20.73 -3.94
C THR A 13 -17.97 21.11 -2.47
N VAL A 14 -17.56 20.24 -1.53
CA VAL A 14 -17.54 20.55 -0.10
C VAL A 14 -16.14 21.01 0.26
N GLU A 15 -16.01 22.27 0.67
CA GLU A 15 -14.74 22.85 1.09
C GLU A 15 -14.55 22.70 2.60
N PRO A 16 -13.59 21.88 3.07
CA PRO A 16 -13.34 21.70 4.50
C PRO A 16 -12.80 23.00 5.10
N LYS A 17 -13.37 23.42 6.23
CA LYS A 17 -13.04 24.66 6.94
C LYS A 17 -12.34 24.36 8.26
N PRO A 18 -11.04 24.03 8.25
CA PRO A 18 -10.30 23.68 9.47
C PRO A 18 -10.33 24.79 10.52
N GLU A 19 -10.44 26.05 10.10
CA GLU A 19 -10.56 27.23 10.97
C GLU A 19 -11.82 27.22 11.85
N LYS A 20 -12.82 26.40 11.52
CA LYS A 20 -14.04 26.22 12.33
C LYS A 20 -13.92 25.11 13.37
N VAL A 21 -12.79 24.40 13.43
CA VAL A 21 -12.58 23.31 14.39
C VAL A 21 -12.05 23.89 15.69
N GLU A 22 -12.90 24.00 16.70
CA GLU A 22 -12.52 24.54 18.01
C GLU A 22 -11.62 23.59 18.83
N LYS A 23 -11.88 22.29 18.77
CA LYS A 23 -11.13 21.26 19.50
C LYS A 23 -10.93 20.03 18.63
N PHE A 24 -9.67 19.72 18.32
CA PHE A 24 -9.27 18.52 17.60
C PHE A 24 -8.54 17.56 18.53
N GLN A 25 -8.94 16.29 18.54
CA GLN A 25 -8.32 15.22 19.33
C GLN A 25 -8.24 13.95 18.49
N ILE A 26 -7.13 13.22 18.64
CA ILE A 26 -6.90 11.92 18.02
C ILE A 26 -6.84 10.88 19.14
N PHE A 27 -7.58 9.79 19.00
CA PHE A 27 -7.60 8.67 19.94
C PHE A 27 -6.97 7.42 19.29
N PRO A 28 -5.63 7.31 19.28
CA PRO A 28 -4.96 6.17 18.67
C PRO A 28 -5.33 4.87 19.38
N GLY A 29 -5.64 3.83 18.60
CA GLY A 29 -6.00 2.50 19.12
C GLY A 29 -7.43 2.36 19.64
N GLU A 30 -8.25 3.42 19.61
CA GLU A 30 -9.67 3.31 19.94
C GLU A 30 -10.51 2.97 18.71
N GLY A 31 -11.10 1.78 18.72
CA GLY A 31 -12.03 1.34 17.67
C GLY A 31 -13.35 2.12 17.67
N ASN A 32 -14.11 1.99 16.58
CA ASN A 32 -15.36 2.71 16.33
C ASN A 32 -16.37 2.67 17.50
N SER A 33 -16.51 1.54 18.19
CA SER A 33 -17.43 1.39 19.33
C SER A 33 -17.05 2.25 20.54
N ARG A 34 -15.75 2.41 20.83
CA ARG A 34 -15.30 3.27 21.94
C ARG A 34 -15.50 4.74 21.63
N ILE A 35 -15.25 5.13 20.38
CA ILE A 35 -15.54 6.49 19.91
C ILE A 35 -17.04 6.79 20.04
N ALA A 36 -17.92 5.85 19.68
CA ALA A 36 -19.37 6.00 19.84
C ALA A 36 -19.78 6.21 21.31
N SER A 37 -19.22 5.42 22.25
CA SER A 37 -19.49 5.60 23.68
C SER A 37 -19.01 6.96 24.20
N ARG A 38 -17.86 7.47 23.72
CA ARG A 38 -17.34 8.79 24.12
C ARG A 38 -18.25 9.95 23.72
N VAL A 39 -18.91 9.85 22.57
CA VAL A 39 -19.87 10.85 22.11
C VAL A 39 -21.27 10.64 22.71
N GLY A 40 -21.44 9.67 23.62
CA GLY A 40 -22.72 9.36 24.27
C GLY A 40 -23.70 8.64 23.34
N CYS A 41 -23.22 8.04 22.25
CA CYS A 41 -24.03 7.28 21.32
C CYS A 41 -24.03 5.80 21.73
N ASN A 42 -25.18 5.30 22.21
CA ASN A 42 -25.35 3.91 22.66
C ASN A 42 -25.55 2.92 21.50
N ALA A 43 -25.71 3.41 20.28
CA ALA A 43 -25.92 2.60 19.08
C ALA A 43 -24.89 2.98 18.02
N VAL A 44 -24.01 2.04 17.68
CA VAL A 44 -23.28 2.11 16.42
C VAL A 44 -24.26 1.66 15.33
N PRO A 45 -24.56 2.49 14.31
CA PRO A 45 -25.51 2.09 13.29
C PRO A 45 -25.02 0.81 12.60
N ARG A 46 -25.94 -0.15 12.41
CA ARG A 46 -25.63 -1.45 11.80
C ARG A 46 -25.13 -1.25 10.38
N SER A 47 -24.00 -1.88 10.06
CA SER A 47 -23.45 -1.95 8.70
C SER A 47 -24.18 -2.99 7.83
N GLU A 48 -25.37 -3.44 8.23
CA GLU A 48 -26.16 -4.45 7.50
C GLU A 48 -26.48 -3.93 6.09
N GLY A 49 -25.97 -4.61 5.07
CA GLY A 49 -26.18 -4.29 3.65
C GLY A 49 -25.01 -3.62 2.93
N TYR A 50 -23.96 -3.20 3.64
CA TYR A 50 -22.73 -2.72 2.99
C TYR A 50 -21.72 -3.85 2.83
N ASP A 51 -21.19 -4.02 1.62
CA ASP A 51 -20.06 -4.92 1.38
C ASP A 51 -18.84 -4.39 2.15
N VAL A 52 -18.58 -5.08 3.27
CA VAL A 52 -17.51 -4.82 4.23
C VAL A 52 -16.18 -5.45 3.82
N GLN A 53 -16.16 -6.33 2.81
CA GLN A 53 -14.93 -7.01 2.44
C GLN A 53 -13.90 -6.02 1.91
N GLY A 54 -12.79 -5.90 2.65
CA GLY A 54 -11.69 -5.02 2.34
C GLY A 54 -11.99 -3.53 2.32
N ARG A 55 -13.01 -3.11 3.06
CA ARG A 55 -13.33 -1.70 3.27
C ARG A 55 -13.18 -1.32 4.74
N SER A 56 -12.50 -0.22 4.99
CA SER A 56 -12.49 0.45 6.29
C SER A 56 -13.80 1.21 6.48
N ILE A 57 -14.61 0.83 7.47
CA ILE A 57 -15.81 1.58 7.86
C ILE A 57 -15.44 2.63 8.89
N GLY A 58 -15.90 3.86 8.68
CA GLY A 58 -15.96 4.88 9.71
C GLY A 58 -17.38 5.42 9.91
N TYR A 59 -17.60 5.99 11.08
CA TYR A 59 -18.89 6.52 11.52
C TYR A 59 -18.77 8.02 11.75
N ILE A 60 -19.84 8.75 11.41
CA ILE A 60 -19.95 10.18 11.64
C ILE A 60 -21.03 10.39 12.69
N PHE A 61 -20.72 11.16 13.73
CA PHE A 61 -21.65 11.52 14.79
C PHE A 61 -21.81 13.04 14.84
N LEU A 62 -23.04 13.50 15.07
CA LEU A 62 -23.36 14.89 15.39
C LEU A 62 -23.91 14.92 16.82
N GLY A 63 -23.06 15.29 17.78
CA GLY A 63 -23.35 15.11 19.20
C GLY A 63 -23.51 13.62 19.54
N SER A 64 -24.61 13.27 20.22
CA SER A 64 -24.96 11.89 20.58
C SER A 64 -25.73 11.13 19.50
N SER A 65 -25.95 11.73 18.33
CA SER A 65 -26.74 11.13 17.24
C SER A 65 -25.85 10.65 16.08
N PRO A 66 -26.05 9.41 15.56
CA PRO A 66 -25.35 8.95 14.37
C PRO A 66 -25.83 9.74 13.15
N ALA A 67 -24.90 10.38 12.45
CA ALA A 67 -25.18 11.20 11.28
C ALA A 67 -24.93 10.46 9.96
N GLY A 68 -24.05 9.46 9.96
CA GLY A 68 -23.78 8.68 8.75
C GLY A 68 -22.68 7.63 8.93
N ILE A 69 -22.49 6.85 7.87
CA ILE A 69 -21.44 5.84 7.73
C ILE A 69 -20.68 6.19 6.45
N PHE A 70 -19.36 6.06 6.47
CA PHE A 70 -18.54 6.08 5.26
C PHE A 70 -17.71 4.80 5.18
N CYS A 71 -17.48 4.34 3.95
CA CYS A 71 -16.62 3.22 3.66
C CYS A 71 -15.45 3.73 2.81
N LEU A 72 -14.23 3.46 3.25
CA LEU A 72 -13.05 3.58 2.40
C LEU A 72 -12.61 2.21 1.96
N SER A 73 -12.59 1.98 0.66
CA SER A 73 -11.80 0.90 0.07
C SER A 73 -10.51 1.48 -0.46
N ASP A 74 -9.38 0.83 -0.22
CA ASP A 74 -8.19 1.12 -1.02
C ASP A 74 -8.45 0.63 -2.44
N ILE A 75 -8.68 1.59 -3.34
CA ILE A 75 -8.77 1.30 -4.77
C ILE A 75 -7.34 0.97 -5.19
N TYR A 76 -7.12 -0.26 -5.67
CA TYR A 76 -5.82 -0.65 -6.20
C TYR A 76 -5.34 0.38 -7.20
N ARG A 77 -4.03 0.63 -7.22
CA ARG A 77 -3.42 1.46 -8.24
C ARG A 77 -3.82 0.92 -9.62
N THR A 78 -4.35 1.81 -10.46
CA THR A 78 -4.71 1.47 -11.84
C THR A 78 -3.53 0.75 -12.49
N ARG A 79 -3.81 -0.38 -13.16
CA ARG A 79 -2.82 -1.22 -13.85
C ARG A 79 -1.93 -2.14 -13.02
N ALA A 80 -2.22 -2.32 -11.72
CA ALA A 80 -1.50 -3.28 -10.89
C ALA A 80 -1.61 -4.71 -11.42
N LYS A 81 -2.79 -5.11 -11.92
CA LYS A 81 -3.02 -6.46 -12.47
C LYS A 81 -2.11 -6.77 -13.66
N GLU A 82 -1.95 -5.81 -14.57
CA GLU A 82 -1.09 -5.90 -15.75
C GLU A 82 0.38 -5.98 -15.35
N ALA A 83 0.82 -5.16 -14.39
CA ALA A 83 2.19 -5.22 -13.88
C ALA A 83 2.49 -6.59 -13.24
N MET A 84 1.59 -7.12 -12.41
CA MET A 84 1.74 -8.44 -11.79
C MET A 84 1.73 -9.56 -12.82
N LYS A 85 0.88 -9.47 -13.85
CA LYS A 85 0.88 -10.42 -14.98
C LYS A 85 2.23 -10.42 -15.71
N GLU A 86 2.78 -9.24 -15.96
CA GLU A 86 4.08 -9.09 -16.62
C GLU A 86 5.20 -9.67 -15.76
N LEU A 87 5.26 -9.34 -14.47
CA LEU A 87 6.24 -9.89 -13.53
C LEU A 87 6.16 -11.42 -13.45
N LYS A 88 4.94 -11.97 -13.38
CA LYS A 88 4.72 -13.43 -13.40
C LYS A 88 5.20 -14.05 -14.72
N SER A 89 4.95 -13.42 -15.87
CA SER A 89 5.46 -13.88 -17.17
C SER A 89 6.99 -13.84 -17.27
N MET A 90 7.64 -12.99 -16.47
CA MET A 90 9.10 -12.93 -16.34
C MET A 90 9.68 -13.97 -15.37
N GLY A 91 8.84 -14.83 -14.77
CA GLY A 91 9.22 -15.86 -13.80
C GLY A 91 9.48 -15.33 -12.39
N ILE A 92 9.00 -14.13 -12.07
CA ILE A 92 9.22 -13.48 -10.78
C ILE A 92 8.09 -13.87 -9.82
N LYS A 93 8.47 -14.43 -8.66
CA LYS A 93 7.54 -14.72 -7.55
C LYS A 93 7.15 -13.40 -6.91
N THR A 94 5.85 -13.16 -6.76
CA THR A 94 5.31 -11.95 -6.14
C THR A 94 4.72 -12.28 -4.77
N VAL A 95 5.04 -11.45 -3.78
CA VAL A 95 4.55 -11.56 -2.40
C VAL A 95 4.02 -10.19 -1.99
N MET A 96 2.85 -10.14 -1.35
CA MET A 96 2.24 -8.92 -0.82
C MET A 96 2.25 -8.97 0.71
N PRO A 97 3.20 -8.28 1.36
CA PRO A 97 3.16 -8.05 2.81
C PRO A 97 2.33 -6.79 3.13
N THR A 98 1.20 -6.94 3.82
CA THR A 98 0.35 -5.83 4.27
C THR A 98 0.11 -5.85 5.78
N GLY A 99 -0.02 -4.65 6.36
CA GLY A 99 -0.48 -4.47 7.73
C GLY A 99 -2.00 -4.40 7.85
N ASP A 100 -2.73 -4.43 6.73
CA ASP A 100 -4.19 -4.41 6.72
C ASP A 100 -4.78 -5.72 7.24
N SER A 101 -6.06 -5.68 7.60
CA SER A 101 -6.79 -6.86 8.07
C SER A 101 -6.82 -7.97 7.03
N HIS A 102 -7.00 -9.20 7.52
CA HIS A 102 -7.09 -10.37 6.64
C HIS A 102 -8.19 -10.21 5.57
N ALA A 103 -9.34 -9.63 5.93
CA ALA A 103 -10.43 -9.37 5.00
C ALA A 103 -10.05 -8.38 3.87
N ALA A 104 -9.21 -7.38 4.16
CA ALA A 104 -8.70 -6.45 3.16
C ALA A 104 -7.66 -7.08 2.24
N ALA A 105 -6.76 -7.86 2.82
CA ALA A 105 -5.77 -8.61 2.06
C ALA A 105 -6.42 -9.63 1.11
N GLU A 106 -7.45 -10.35 1.56
CA GLU A 106 -8.22 -11.28 0.73
C GLU A 106 -8.96 -10.56 -0.39
N HIS A 107 -9.58 -9.42 -0.09
CA HIS A 107 -10.23 -8.62 -1.12
C HIS A 107 -9.23 -8.15 -2.18
N ALA A 108 -8.04 -7.71 -1.77
CA ALA A 108 -6.95 -7.37 -2.69
C ALA A 108 -6.47 -8.56 -3.52
N GLN A 109 -6.36 -9.74 -2.89
CA GLN A 109 -6.00 -10.97 -3.58
C GLN A 109 -7.07 -11.37 -4.60
N ALA A 110 -8.36 -11.28 -4.25
CA ALA A 110 -9.50 -11.61 -5.10
C ALA A 110 -9.49 -10.80 -6.42
N GLN A 111 -9.09 -9.53 -6.35
CA GLN A 111 -9.03 -8.63 -7.51
C GLN A 111 -7.78 -8.87 -8.38
N LEU A 112 -6.72 -9.42 -7.78
CA LEU A 112 -5.46 -9.82 -8.43
C LEU A 112 -5.35 -11.35 -8.63
N VAL A 113 -6.49 -12.05 -8.63
CA VAL A 113 -6.55 -13.51 -8.79
C VAL A 113 -5.78 -13.97 -10.03
N GLY A 114 -4.95 -14.98 -9.83
CA GLY A 114 -4.15 -15.60 -10.88
C GLY A 114 -2.85 -14.86 -11.23
N VAL A 115 -2.61 -13.66 -10.69
CA VAL A 115 -1.37 -12.89 -10.95
C VAL A 115 -0.56 -12.59 -9.69
N LEU A 116 -1.21 -12.43 -8.53
CA LEU A 116 -0.53 -12.30 -7.23
C LEU A 116 -0.19 -13.69 -6.66
N GLY A 117 1.02 -13.86 -6.14
CA GLY A 117 1.50 -15.13 -5.59
C GLY A 117 1.03 -15.39 -4.17
N VAL A 118 1.71 -14.80 -3.18
CA VAL A 118 1.44 -15.01 -1.75
C VAL A 118 1.04 -13.68 -1.10
N VAL A 119 0.11 -13.73 -0.15
CA VAL A 119 -0.33 -12.56 0.62
C VAL A 119 -0.15 -12.84 2.10
N HIS A 120 0.45 -11.90 2.82
CA HIS A 120 0.60 -11.92 4.26
C HIS A 120 -0.06 -10.66 4.82
N ALA A 121 -1.06 -10.84 5.69
CA ALA A 121 -1.87 -9.77 6.26
C ALA A 121 -1.55 -9.53 7.73
N GLU A 122 -2.07 -8.43 8.29
CA GLU A 122 -1.98 -8.08 9.72
C GLU A 122 -0.53 -8.04 10.24
N LEU A 123 0.41 -7.66 9.37
CA LEU A 123 1.83 -7.62 9.69
C LEU A 123 2.24 -6.35 10.42
N LEU A 124 3.08 -6.51 11.45
CA LEU A 124 3.85 -5.42 12.02
C LEU A 124 5.08 -5.10 11.13
N PRO A 125 5.71 -3.93 11.27
CA PRO A 125 6.93 -3.58 10.51
C PRO A 125 8.03 -4.65 10.62
N GLU A 126 8.23 -5.23 11.81
CA GLU A 126 9.23 -6.27 12.08
C GLU A 126 8.88 -7.59 11.38
N ASP A 127 7.58 -7.89 11.22
CA ASP A 127 7.13 -9.07 10.48
C ASP A 127 7.44 -8.96 8.99
N LYS A 128 7.26 -7.76 8.41
CA LYS A 128 7.62 -7.52 7.01
C LYS A 128 9.11 -7.74 6.78
N GLU A 129 9.94 -7.25 7.68
CA GLU A 129 11.40 -7.45 7.64
C GLU A 129 11.76 -8.94 7.71
N ARG A 130 11.15 -9.68 8.64
CA ARG A 130 11.37 -11.12 8.78
C ARG A 130 10.98 -11.88 7.51
N ILE A 131 9.84 -11.57 6.90
CA ILE A 131 9.40 -12.19 5.65
C ILE A 131 10.43 -11.95 4.54
N ILE A 132 10.96 -10.73 4.42
CA ILE A 132 11.98 -10.41 3.43
C ILE A 132 13.25 -11.23 3.67
N LYS A 133 13.72 -11.33 4.91
CA LYS A 133 14.88 -12.17 5.28
C LYS A 133 14.68 -13.64 4.93
N GLU A 134 13.47 -14.19 5.10
CA GLU A 134 13.18 -15.56 4.67
C GLU A 134 13.20 -15.70 3.15
N LEU A 135 12.62 -14.75 2.41
CA LEU A 135 12.63 -14.76 0.94
C LEU A 135 14.04 -14.64 0.35
N GLN A 136 14.91 -13.84 0.99
CA GLN A 136 16.32 -13.67 0.60
C GLN A 136 17.13 -14.96 0.68
N LYS A 137 16.77 -15.88 1.59
CA LYS A 137 17.43 -17.20 1.65
C LYS A 137 17.13 -18.04 0.41
N GLU A 138 16.01 -17.82 -0.26
CA GLU A 138 15.63 -18.53 -1.47
C GLU A 138 16.18 -17.84 -2.73
N LYS A 139 15.95 -16.53 -2.85
CA LYS A 139 16.22 -15.75 -4.07
C LYS A 139 16.48 -14.28 -3.76
N LEU A 140 17.13 -13.60 -4.70
CA LEU A 140 17.19 -12.14 -4.72
C LEU A 140 15.79 -11.55 -4.62
N THR A 141 15.60 -10.69 -3.62
CA THR A 141 14.32 -10.14 -3.19
C THR A 141 14.33 -8.63 -3.31
N THR A 142 13.36 -8.11 -4.04
CA THR A 142 13.13 -6.66 -4.19
C THR A 142 11.89 -6.27 -3.38
N MET A 143 12.02 -5.28 -2.51
CA MET A 143 10.90 -4.70 -1.78
C MET A 143 10.42 -3.43 -2.48
N ILE A 144 9.11 -3.27 -2.59
CA ILE A 144 8.48 -2.07 -3.15
C ILE A 144 7.50 -1.52 -2.10
N GLY A 145 7.67 -0.26 -1.72
CA GLY A 145 6.86 0.36 -0.67
C GLY A 145 6.80 1.88 -0.80
N ASP A 146 5.98 2.51 0.04
CA ASP A 146 5.81 3.96 0.10
C ASP A 146 5.66 4.48 1.54
N GLY A 147 5.35 3.61 2.49
CA GLY A 147 5.13 3.99 3.88
C GLY A 147 6.42 4.11 4.71
N VAL A 148 6.32 4.89 5.79
CA VAL A 148 7.31 4.90 6.89
C VAL A 148 7.47 3.47 7.45
N ASN A 149 6.37 2.73 7.53
CA ASN A 149 6.35 1.33 8.01
C ASN A 149 7.08 0.36 7.08
N ASP A 150 7.31 0.75 5.82
CA ASP A 150 8.02 -0.09 4.85
C ASP A 150 9.52 0.22 4.81
N ALA A 151 9.99 1.28 5.47
CA ALA A 151 11.41 1.66 5.44
C ALA A 151 12.34 0.55 5.96
N PRO A 152 12.10 -0.13 7.10
CA PRO A 152 12.95 -1.24 7.54
C PRO A 152 12.98 -2.41 6.54
N ALA A 153 11.82 -2.69 5.95
CA ALA A 153 11.66 -3.71 4.92
C ALA A 153 12.41 -3.34 3.62
N LEU A 154 12.35 -2.07 3.19
CA LEU A 154 13.07 -1.53 2.05
C LEU A 154 14.59 -1.64 2.24
N ALA A 155 15.09 -1.30 3.43
CA ALA A 155 16.52 -1.40 3.78
C ALA A 155 17.05 -2.83 3.80
N THR A 156 16.17 -3.79 4.13
CA THR A 156 16.57 -5.19 4.31
C THR A 156 16.63 -5.95 3.00
N ALA A 157 15.79 -5.59 2.03
CA ALA A 157 15.76 -6.23 0.72
C ALA A 157 17.08 -6.08 -0.05
N ASP A 158 17.35 -6.98 -1.00
CA ASP A 158 18.53 -6.84 -1.88
C ASP A 158 18.40 -5.63 -2.82
N LEU A 159 17.16 -5.16 -3.00
CA LEU A 159 16.83 -3.95 -3.74
C LEU A 159 15.57 -3.33 -3.15
N GLY A 160 15.69 -2.14 -2.56
CA GLY A 160 14.57 -1.33 -2.09
C GLY A 160 14.11 -0.35 -3.16
N ILE A 161 12.82 -0.34 -3.49
CA ILE A 161 12.22 0.62 -4.43
C ILE A 161 11.09 1.39 -3.74
N SER A 162 11.26 2.71 -3.63
CA SER A 162 10.25 3.62 -3.09
C SER A 162 9.39 4.24 -4.19
N MET A 163 8.08 4.36 -3.96
CA MET A 163 7.13 4.98 -4.90
C MET A 163 7.01 6.51 -4.64
N GLY A 164 7.89 7.29 -5.25
CA GLY A 164 8.24 8.67 -4.86
C GLY A 164 7.22 9.79 -5.01
N VAL A 165 6.04 9.60 -5.62
CA VAL A 165 5.01 10.68 -5.65
C VAL A 165 4.16 10.67 -4.37
N SER A 166 4.09 9.53 -3.69
CA SER A 166 3.26 9.34 -2.50
C SER A 166 4.05 8.76 -1.33
N ALA A 167 5.35 8.51 -1.50
CA ALA A 167 6.19 7.93 -0.48
C ALA A 167 6.59 8.94 0.59
N SER A 168 6.71 8.44 1.82
CA SER A 168 7.29 9.20 2.93
C SER A 168 8.76 9.54 2.67
N ALA A 169 9.22 10.68 3.22
CA ALA A 169 10.62 11.08 3.12
C ALA A 169 11.58 9.97 3.60
N LEU A 170 11.23 9.29 4.70
CA LEU A 170 12.00 8.17 5.21
C LEU A 170 12.10 7.02 4.19
N ALA A 171 10.99 6.64 3.55
CA ALA A 171 11.00 5.60 2.53
C ALA A 171 11.82 5.99 1.30
N MET A 172 11.81 7.27 0.90
CA MET A 172 12.63 7.77 -0.21
C MET A 172 14.12 7.78 0.09
N GLU A 173 14.51 8.12 1.32
CA GLU A 173 15.91 8.11 1.77
C GLU A 173 16.45 6.69 1.96
N THR A 174 15.58 5.76 2.36
CA THR A 174 15.97 4.37 2.65
C THR A 174 16.10 3.50 1.39
N ALA A 175 15.36 3.82 0.33
CA ALA A 175 15.32 2.98 -0.87
C ALA A 175 16.52 3.24 -1.82
N ASP A 176 17.02 2.18 -2.46
CA ASP A 176 18.05 2.27 -3.50
C ASP A 176 17.57 3.02 -4.74
N PHE A 177 16.29 2.86 -5.07
CA PHE A 177 15.66 3.52 -6.22
C PHE A 177 14.36 4.20 -5.82
N VAL A 178 14.18 5.43 -6.31
CA VAL A 178 12.93 6.17 -6.16
C VAL A 178 12.22 6.27 -7.50
N LEU A 179 11.01 5.69 -7.57
CA LEU A 179 10.17 5.76 -8.75
C LEU A 179 9.39 7.09 -8.74
N MET A 180 9.76 8.02 -9.63
CA MET A 180 9.14 9.36 -9.75
C MET A 180 7.72 9.34 -10.35
N SER A 181 6.99 8.23 -10.22
CA SER A 181 5.68 8.00 -10.81
C SER A 181 4.94 6.93 -10.02
N ASN A 182 3.63 7.09 -9.83
CA ASN A 182 2.79 6.09 -9.17
C ASN A 182 2.43 4.88 -10.07
N ASP A 183 2.87 4.88 -11.34
CA ASP A 183 2.68 3.76 -12.27
C ASP A 183 3.59 2.57 -11.96
N ILE A 184 3.02 1.54 -11.33
CA ILE A 184 3.68 0.27 -11.00
C ILE A 184 4.12 -0.53 -12.24
N GLN A 185 3.59 -0.25 -13.44
CA GLN A 185 4.06 -0.88 -14.68
C GLN A 185 5.49 -0.46 -15.03
N ARG A 186 6.04 0.57 -14.40
CA ARG A 186 7.45 0.95 -14.59
C ARG A 186 8.42 -0.07 -14.04
N ILE A 187 8.03 -0.85 -13.02
CA ILE A 187 8.88 -1.89 -12.43
C ILE A 187 9.23 -2.98 -13.47
N PRO A 188 8.27 -3.67 -14.11
CA PRO A 188 8.63 -4.67 -15.12
C PRO A 188 9.31 -4.05 -16.35
N LYS A 189 8.98 -2.81 -16.72
CA LYS A 189 9.72 -2.07 -17.77
C LYS A 189 11.19 -1.88 -17.40
N ALA A 190 11.48 -1.44 -16.18
CA ALA A 190 12.84 -1.25 -15.68
C ALA A 190 13.62 -2.58 -15.68
N LEU A 191 12.99 -3.66 -15.23
CA LEU A 191 13.59 -5.01 -15.26
C LEU A 191 13.91 -5.47 -16.69
N ARG A 192 13.03 -5.19 -17.67
CA ARG A 192 13.32 -5.47 -19.08
C ARG A 192 14.53 -4.68 -19.60
N ILE A 193 14.64 -3.41 -19.23
CA ILE A 193 15.79 -2.57 -19.61
C ILE A 193 17.06 -3.12 -18.96
N ALA A 194 17.04 -3.41 -17.65
CA ALA A 194 18.17 -3.97 -16.93
C ALA A 194 18.67 -5.29 -17.56
N LYS A 195 17.76 -6.19 -17.94
CA LYS A 195 18.12 -7.43 -18.66
C LYS A 195 18.81 -7.14 -20.01
N LYS A 196 18.31 -6.16 -20.79
CA LYS A 196 18.92 -5.76 -22.07
C LYS A 196 20.30 -5.15 -21.89
N VAL A 197 20.46 -4.27 -20.90
CA VAL A 197 21.74 -3.62 -20.57
C VAL A 197 22.76 -4.66 -20.14
N ARG A 198 22.40 -5.56 -19.20
CA ARG A 198 23.27 -6.65 -18.77
C ARG A 198 23.72 -7.53 -19.94
N ARG A 199 22.80 -7.87 -20.85
CA ARG A 199 23.15 -8.64 -22.06
C ARG A 199 24.18 -7.92 -22.92
N LYS A 200 23.99 -6.61 -23.18
CA LYS A 200 24.97 -5.80 -23.92
C LYS A 200 26.33 -5.71 -23.23
N ILE A 201 26.36 -5.57 -21.90
CA ILE A 201 27.62 -5.56 -21.15
C ILE A 201 28.35 -6.89 -21.33
N ILE A 202 27.65 -8.02 -21.20
CA ILE A 202 28.24 -9.35 -21.41
C ILE A 202 28.73 -9.50 -22.86
N GLU A 203 27.93 -9.10 -23.86
CA GLU A 203 28.33 -9.11 -25.27
C GLU A 203 29.62 -8.29 -25.49
N ASN A 204 29.71 -7.08 -24.94
CA ASN A 204 30.90 -6.22 -25.07
C ASN A 204 32.14 -6.84 -24.42
N VAL A 205 32.01 -7.38 -23.21
CA VAL A 205 33.10 -8.03 -22.47
C VAL A 205 33.59 -9.28 -23.22
N MET A 206 32.66 -10.12 -23.68
CA MET A 206 33.00 -11.35 -24.42
C MET A 206 33.60 -11.07 -25.80
N SER A 207 33.16 -10.01 -26.46
CA SER A 207 33.64 -9.65 -27.82
C SER A 207 34.95 -8.87 -27.80
N GLY A 208 35.57 -8.63 -26.64
CA GLY A 208 36.81 -7.86 -26.52
C GLY A 208 36.68 -6.40 -26.95
N ARG A 209 35.46 -5.87 -27.09
CA ARG A 209 35.20 -4.44 -27.30
C ARG A 209 35.23 -3.73 -25.95
N ALA A 210 36.34 -3.87 -25.23
CA ALA A 210 36.71 -2.87 -24.25
C ALA A 210 37.12 -1.62 -25.07
N CYS A 211 36.49 -0.48 -24.79
CA CYS A 211 37.01 0.81 -25.28
C CYS A 211 38.44 1.01 -24.81
#